data_AF-A0A6P6V8C8-F1
#
_entry.id   AF-A0A6P6V8C8-F1
#
_cell.length_a   1.000
_cell.length_b   1.000
_cell.length_c   1.000
_cell.angle_alpha   90.00
_cell.angle_beta   90.00
_cell.angle_gamma   90.00
#
_symmetry.space_group_name_H-M   'P 1'
#
loop_
_entity.id
_entity.type
_entity.pdbx_description
1 polymer ?
#
loop_
_entity_poly.entity_id
_entity_poly.type
_entity_poly.pdbx_seq_one_letter_code
_entity_poly.pdbx_strand_id
1 'polypeptide(L)'
;MSEDFMRNTELSAREIKRKVLEQINGFLQSMGKNIASFGLLPNNYSFSDVENQTRDVLAEKIIKVLEEDLNAISLLNQNQRQAFEVISKRVYENKNGAFFVDGPGETGKSFLYRALLADIRSKGYIALAIATSGIAASILFGGRTAHSRQTLPVVRKGSQSETIAASLINSPIWPALEKLELTQNMRARFDPSFADFLLRVGDGTDQAEGDSLIQLPSSILVSNGSRNASLHDLIDMVYPHIQHRSENPALPLNRAILITKNHFVDEVNDILIEKFPGIAVEYLSFDRALNPNNQVQYEDFLNSLSPSGLPPY
;
A
#
# COMPACT_ATOMS: atom_id res chain seq x y z
N MET A 1 -3.60 28.73 22.77
CA MET A 1 -3.58 29.35 21.42
C MET A 1 -3.55 30.87 21.48
N SER A 2 -4.62 31.56 21.89
CA SER A 2 -4.60 33.04 21.99
C SER A 2 -3.61 33.57 23.04
N GLU A 3 -3.50 32.89 24.18
CA GLU A 3 -2.55 33.21 25.25
C GLU A 3 -1.09 33.06 24.80
N ASP A 4 -0.79 32.12 23.90
CA ASP A 4 0.56 31.88 23.39
C ASP A 4 1.02 33.04 22.48
N PHE A 5 0.10 33.63 21.72
CA PHE A 5 0.37 34.82 20.91
C PHE A 5 0.43 36.11 21.74
N MET A 6 -0.30 36.18 22.86
CA MET A 6 -0.22 37.31 23.81
C MET A 6 1.12 37.35 24.55
N ARG A 7 1.73 36.19 24.83
CA ARG A 7 2.99 36.12 25.57
C ARG A 7 4.24 36.42 24.74
N ASN A 8 4.15 36.26 23.41
CA ASN A 8 5.33 36.29 22.54
C ASN A 8 5.43 37.51 21.61
N THR A 9 4.46 38.42 21.60
CA THR A 9 4.47 39.58 20.68
C THR A 9 3.60 40.75 21.16
N GLU A 10 4.02 42.00 20.89
CA GLU A 10 3.19 43.22 21.05
C GLU A 10 2.13 43.34 19.92
N LEU A 11 1.29 42.33 19.75
CA LEU A 11 0.23 42.34 18.74
C LEU A 11 -1.07 42.90 19.33
N SER A 12 -1.81 43.63 18.51
CA SER A 12 -3.16 44.08 18.86
C SER A 12 -4.12 42.88 19.00
N ALA A 13 -5.18 43.05 19.79
CA ALA A 13 -6.21 42.01 19.96
C ALA A 13 -6.81 41.53 18.61
N ARG A 14 -6.86 42.40 17.60
CA ARG A 14 -7.33 42.07 16.26
C ARG A 14 -6.36 41.16 15.51
N GLU A 15 -5.06 41.39 15.63
CA GLU A 15 -4.01 40.57 15.02
C GLU A 15 -3.86 39.22 15.70
N ILE A 16 -4.02 39.17 17.03
CA ILE A 16 -4.04 37.91 17.79
C ILE A 16 -5.24 37.07 17.35
N LYS A 17 -6.43 37.66 17.23
CA LYS A 17 -7.62 36.98 16.72
C LYS A 17 -7.40 36.44 15.30
N ARG A 18 -6.76 37.22 14.42
CA ARG A 18 -6.38 36.79 13.07
C ARG A 18 -5.44 35.56 13.11
N LYS A 19 -4.35 35.62 13.87
CA LYS A 19 -3.39 34.51 13.98
C LYS A 19 -4.02 33.24 14.54
N VAL A 20 -4.92 33.37 15.51
CA VAL A 20 -5.66 32.22 16.06
C VAL A 20 -6.59 31.62 15.00
N LEU A 21 -7.32 32.43 14.25
CA LEU A 21 -8.18 31.95 13.17
C LEU A 21 -7.38 31.28 12.03
N GLU A 22 -6.21 31.81 11.70
CA GLU A 22 -5.26 31.19 10.75
C GLU A 22 -4.78 29.82 11.24
N GLN A 23 -4.41 29.73 12.52
CA GLN A 23 -3.92 28.48 13.10
C GLN A 23 -5.03 27.42 13.19
N ILE A 24 -6.25 27.82 13.57
CA ILE A 24 -7.44 26.95 13.55
C ILE A 24 -7.74 26.51 12.11
N ASN A 25 -7.70 27.42 11.13
CA ASN A 25 -7.90 27.06 9.73
C ASN A 25 -6.83 26.07 9.24
N GLY A 26 -5.57 26.23 9.65
CA GLY A 26 -4.50 25.26 9.35
C GLY A 26 -4.75 23.87 9.92
N PHE A 27 -5.28 23.77 11.15
CA PHE A 27 -5.71 22.48 11.71
C PHE A 27 -6.91 21.90 10.96
N LEU A 28 -7.93 22.70 10.66
CA LEU A 28 -9.09 22.24 9.89
C LEU A 28 -8.70 21.77 8.48
N GLN A 29 -7.81 22.49 7.80
CA GLN A 29 -7.27 22.12 6.50
C GLN A 29 -6.50 20.80 6.55
N SER A 30 -5.81 20.50 7.67
CA SER A 30 -5.17 19.19 7.88
C SER A 30 -6.16 18.02 7.99
N MET A 31 -7.43 18.31 8.26
CA MET A 31 -8.55 17.37 8.26
C MET A 31 -9.45 17.51 7.01
N GLY A 32 -8.99 18.24 5.99
CA GLY A 32 -9.73 18.46 4.74
C GLY A 32 -10.95 19.39 4.87
N LYS A 33 -11.04 20.20 5.94
CA LYS A 33 -12.14 21.15 6.17
C LYS A 33 -11.65 22.59 6.12
N ASN A 34 -12.55 23.54 5.88
CA ASN A 34 -12.24 24.97 5.85
C ASN A 34 -12.99 25.69 6.97
N ILE A 35 -12.35 26.62 7.68
CA ILE A 35 -13.01 27.36 8.77
C ILE A 35 -14.26 28.14 8.31
N ALA A 36 -14.30 28.55 7.04
CA ALA A 36 -15.45 29.21 6.43
C ALA A 36 -16.72 28.34 6.44
N SER A 37 -16.59 27.00 6.43
CA SER A 37 -17.74 26.08 6.48
C SER A 37 -18.42 26.03 7.85
N PHE A 38 -17.84 26.66 8.87
CA PHE A 38 -18.34 26.63 10.25
C PHE A 38 -18.96 27.94 10.73
N GLY A 39 -19.04 28.96 9.87
CA GLY A 39 -19.64 30.27 10.23
C GLY A 39 -18.86 31.04 11.30
N LEU A 40 -17.59 30.70 11.53
CA LEU A 40 -16.73 31.29 12.57
C LEU A 40 -15.99 32.56 12.11
N LEU A 41 -16.13 32.93 10.82
CA LEU A 41 -15.45 34.09 10.24
C LEU A 41 -16.31 35.35 10.33
N PRO A 42 -15.76 36.50 10.77
CA PRO A 42 -16.40 37.80 10.62
C PRO A 42 -16.54 38.18 9.13
N ASN A 43 -17.61 38.89 8.76
CA ASN A 43 -17.98 39.23 7.37
C ASN A 43 -16.89 39.93 6.52
N ASN A 44 -15.85 40.48 7.14
CA ASN A 44 -14.77 41.21 6.45
C ASN A 44 -13.45 40.42 6.40
N TYR A 45 -13.52 39.09 6.50
CA TYR A 45 -12.36 38.22 6.61
C TYR A 45 -12.32 37.21 5.45
N SER A 46 -11.35 37.38 4.54
CA SER A 46 -11.06 36.46 3.44
C SER A 46 -9.62 36.00 3.55
N PHE A 47 -9.39 34.69 3.51
CA PHE A 47 -8.05 34.16 3.26
C PHE A 47 -7.71 34.40 1.78
N SER A 48 -6.45 34.71 1.49
CA SER A 48 -5.97 34.90 0.11
C SER A 48 -5.99 33.59 -0.69
N ASP A 49 -6.09 33.65 -2.01
CA ASP A 49 -6.15 32.45 -2.85
C ASP A 49 -4.90 31.56 -2.79
N VAL A 50 -3.77 32.12 -2.33
CA VAL A 50 -2.54 31.37 -2.03
C VAL A 50 -2.72 30.51 -0.77
N GLU A 51 -3.54 30.95 0.17
CA GLU A 51 -3.94 30.24 1.40
C GLU A 51 -5.14 29.29 1.17
N ASN A 52 -5.80 29.37 0.02
CA ASN A 52 -6.85 28.44 -0.43
C ASN A 52 -6.30 27.15 -1.05
N GLN A 53 -4.98 27.03 -1.26
CA GLN A 53 -4.38 25.73 -1.53
C GLN A 53 -4.44 24.91 -0.25
N THR A 54 -5.41 23.99 -0.18
CA THR A 54 -5.49 23.05 0.93
C THR A 54 -4.15 22.33 1.10
N ARG A 55 -3.76 22.08 2.35
CA ARG A 55 -2.55 21.32 2.71
C ARG A 55 -2.44 20.02 1.90
N ASP A 56 -3.57 19.43 1.55
CA ASP A 56 -3.65 18.23 0.73
C ASP A 56 -3.18 18.45 -0.71
N VAL A 57 -3.61 19.53 -1.37
CA VAL A 57 -3.15 19.87 -2.73
C VAL A 57 -1.65 20.17 -2.75
N LEU A 58 -1.17 20.92 -1.76
CA LEU A 58 0.26 21.21 -1.61
C LEU A 58 1.06 19.93 -1.36
N ALA A 59 0.58 19.06 -0.48
CA ALA A 59 1.24 17.80 -0.17
C ALA A 59 1.39 16.90 -1.41
N GLU A 60 0.40 16.87 -2.31
CA GLU A 60 0.49 16.08 -3.55
C GLU A 60 1.42 16.73 -4.58
N LYS A 61 1.42 18.07 -4.70
CA LYS A 61 2.30 18.78 -5.65
C LYS A 61 3.78 18.74 -5.26
N ILE A 62 4.10 18.55 -3.98
CA ILE A 62 5.47 18.49 -3.47
C ILE A 62 6.10 17.10 -3.66
N ILE A 63 5.30 16.08 -4.02
CA ILE A 63 5.81 14.72 -4.25
C ILE A 63 6.85 14.74 -5.37
N LYS A 64 8.10 14.46 -5.01
CA LYS A 64 9.20 14.35 -5.97
C LYS A 64 9.01 13.09 -6.81
N VAL A 65 9.03 13.25 -8.12
CA VAL A 65 9.05 12.14 -9.07
C VAL A 65 10.51 11.74 -9.28
N LEU A 66 10.84 10.47 -9.08
CA LEU A 66 12.18 9.94 -9.34
C LEU A 66 12.36 9.67 -10.83
N GLU A 67 13.58 9.87 -11.35
CA GLU A 67 13.87 9.60 -12.76
C GLU A 67 13.66 8.12 -13.13
N GLU A 68 13.93 7.20 -12.20
CA GLU A 68 13.68 5.76 -12.37
C GLU A 68 12.21 5.46 -12.68
N ASP A 69 11.28 6.17 -12.03
CA ASP A 69 9.84 6.00 -12.26
C ASP A 69 9.41 6.55 -13.63
N LEU A 70 10.09 7.58 -14.14
CA LEU A 70 9.88 8.06 -15.51
C LEU A 70 10.46 7.10 -16.55
N ASN A 71 11.62 6.51 -16.26
CA ASN A 71 12.22 5.48 -17.10
C ASN A 71 11.34 4.24 -17.21
N ALA A 72 10.53 3.93 -16.19
CA ALA A 72 9.56 2.83 -16.21
C ALA A 72 8.56 2.93 -17.38
N ILE A 73 8.23 4.14 -17.85
CA ILE A 73 7.34 4.37 -19.00
C ILE A 73 7.89 3.74 -20.29
N SER A 74 9.21 3.71 -20.45
CA SER A 74 9.88 3.11 -21.60
C SER A 74 9.90 1.57 -21.56
N LEU A 75 9.66 0.98 -20.38
CA LEU A 75 9.70 -0.46 -20.14
C LEU A 75 8.32 -1.13 -20.15
N LEU A 76 7.25 -0.36 -20.38
CA LEU A 76 5.90 -0.88 -20.50
C LEU A 76 5.79 -1.83 -21.70
N ASN A 77 5.11 -2.96 -21.51
CA ASN A 77 4.76 -3.83 -22.63
C ASN A 77 3.60 -3.24 -23.45
N GLN A 78 3.21 -3.91 -24.54
CA GLN A 78 2.19 -3.41 -25.46
C GLN A 78 0.83 -3.14 -24.79
N ASN A 79 0.31 -4.07 -23.97
CA ASN A 79 -1.01 -3.88 -23.34
C ASN A 79 -0.97 -2.78 -22.27
N GLN A 80 0.12 -2.72 -21.49
CA GLN A 80 0.33 -1.66 -20.51
C GLN A 80 0.50 -0.30 -21.18
N ARG A 81 1.24 -0.25 -22.30
CA ARG A 81 1.44 0.96 -23.10
C ARG A 81 0.11 1.47 -23.63
N GLN A 82 -0.73 0.59 -24.15
CA GLN A 82 -2.07 0.94 -24.60
C GLN A 82 -2.92 1.50 -23.46
N ALA A 83 -2.95 0.83 -22.30
CA ALA A 83 -3.67 1.30 -21.12
C ALA A 83 -3.15 2.67 -20.63
N PHE A 84 -1.83 2.83 -20.60
CA PHE A 84 -1.15 4.08 -20.26
C PHE A 84 -1.57 5.22 -21.18
N GLU A 85 -1.52 5.00 -22.50
CA GLU A 85 -1.85 6.02 -23.49
C GLU A 85 -3.33 6.43 -23.43
N VAL A 86 -4.25 5.47 -23.26
CA VAL A 86 -5.68 5.75 -23.12
C VAL A 86 -5.97 6.61 -21.89
N ILE A 87 -5.42 6.23 -20.73
CA ILE A 87 -5.65 6.95 -19.48
C ILE A 87 -4.99 8.32 -19.52
N SER A 88 -3.72 8.41 -19.90
CA SER A 88 -2.98 9.67 -19.98
C SER A 88 -3.61 10.64 -20.98
N LYS A 89 -4.08 10.16 -22.13
CA LYS A 89 -4.82 10.99 -23.09
C LYS A 89 -6.07 11.59 -22.47
N ARG A 90 -6.88 10.81 -21.74
CA ARG A 90 -8.10 11.30 -21.09
C ARG A 90 -7.79 12.41 -20.08
N VAL A 91 -6.70 12.26 -19.32
CA VAL A 91 -6.22 13.27 -18.36
C VAL A 91 -5.79 14.55 -19.08
N TYR A 92 -4.96 14.46 -20.11
CA TYR A 92 -4.42 15.64 -20.80
C TYR A 92 -5.43 16.36 -21.70
N GLU A 93 -6.48 15.67 -22.13
CA GLU A 93 -7.63 16.29 -22.80
C GLU A 93 -8.63 16.90 -21.80
N ASN A 94 -8.33 16.87 -20.50
CA ASN A 94 -9.20 17.34 -19.40
C ASN A 94 -10.61 16.75 -19.48
N LYS A 95 -10.68 15.46 -19.79
CA LYS A 95 -11.92 14.72 -19.94
C LYS A 95 -12.13 13.81 -18.74
N ASN A 96 -13.40 13.63 -18.34
CA ASN A 96 -13.74 12.65 -17.31
C ASN A 96 -13.55 11.22 -17.84
N GLY A 97 -13.12 10.29 -16.98
CA GLY A 97 -12.96 8.89 -17.35
C GLY A 97 -12.88 8.03 -16.09
N ALA A 98 -13.36 6.79 -16.20
CA ALA A 98 -13.28 5.81 -15.14
C ALA A 98 -12.87 4.48 -15.77
N PHE A 99 -11.73 3.95 -15.32
CA PHE A 99 -11.07 2.81 -15.93
C PHE A 99 -10.92 1.69 -14.91
N PHE A 100 -11.03 0.45 -15.37
CA PHE A 100 -10.67 -0.73 -14.60
C PHE A 100 -9.56 -1.45 -15.35
N VAL A 101 -8.36 -1.51 -14.75
CA VAL A 101 -7.25 -2.28 -15.32
C VAL A 101 -7.36 -3.70 -14.78
N ASP A 102 -7.77 -4.60 -15.66
CA ASP A 102 -7.84 -6.02 -15.37
C ASP A 102 -6.54 -6.71 -15.78
N GLY A 103 -6.21 -7.79 -15.11
CA GLY A 103 -5.10 -8.64 -15.47
C GLY A 103 -4.81 -9.63 -14.37
N PRO A 104 -4.39 -10.85 -14.68
CA PRO A 104 -3.97 -11.84 -13.69
C PRO A 104 -2.83 -11.37 -12.79
N GLY A 105 -2.46 -12.21 -11.82
CA GLY A 105 -1.23 -12.03 -11.06
C GLY A 105 -0.04 -11.78 -12.00
N GLU A 106 0.91 -10.96 -11.56
CA GLU A 106 2.19 -10.76 -12.26
C GLU A 106 2.17 -10.05 -13.63
N THR A 107 1.02 -9.57 -14.09
CA THR A 107 0.91 -8.76 -15.32
C THR A 107 1.39 -7.31 -15.17
N GLY A 108 1.89 -6.95 -13.98
CA GLY A 108 2.50 -5.66 -13.72
C GLY A 108 1.54 -4.48 -13.54
N LYS A 109 0.30 -4.70 -13.09
CA LYS A 109 -0.67 -3.62 -12.78
C LYS A 109 -0.06 -2.49 -11.94
N SER A 110 0.64 -2.82 -10.85
CA SER A 110 1.29 -1.81 -10.00
C SER A 110 2.42 -1.07 -10.71
N PHE A 111 3.12 -1.72 -11.65
CA PHE A 111 4.15 -1.09 -12.47
C PHE A 111 3.54 -0.05 -13.43
N LEU A 112 2.42 -0.39 -14.07
CA LEU A 112 1.63 0.55 -14.87
C LEU A 112 1.15 1.74 -14.03
N TYR A 113 0.61 1.50 -12.83
CA TYR A 113 0.16 2.59 -11.95
C TYR A 113 1.29 3.52 -11.53
N ARG A 114 2.49 2.99 -11.25
CA ARG A 114 3.68 3.80 -10.99
C ARG A 114 4.03 4.67 -12.20
N ALA A 115 4.07 4.10 -13.41
CA ALA A 115 4.36 4.85 -14.62
C ALA A 115 3.35 5.99 -14.85
N LEU A 116 2.04 5.72 -14.69
CA LEU A 116 0.98 6.73 -14.80
C LEU A 116 1.16 7.86 -13.79
N LEU A 117 1.39 7.53 -12.51
CA LEU A 117 1.59 8.53 -11.47
C LEU A 117 2.81 9.41 -11.76
N ALA A 118 3.86 8.85 -12.35
CA ALA A 118 5.13 9.55 -12.61
C ALA A 118 4.94 10.53 -13.75
N ASP A 119 4.29 10.07 -14.83
CA ASP A 119 3.98 10.87 -15.99
C ASP A 119 3.04 12.04 -15.67
N ILE A 120 1.99 11.79 -14.89
CA ILE A 120 1.00 12.81 -14.52
C ILE A 120 1.64 13.85 -13.59
N ARG A 121 2.34 13.42 -12.53
CA ARG A 121 2.94 14.34 -11.55
C ARG A 121 4.13 15.11 -12.11
N SER A 122 4.95 14.52 -12.97
CA SER A 122 6.08 15.23 -13.61
C SER A 122 5.63 16.38 -14.51
N LYS A 123 4.42 16.28 -15.10
CA LYS A 123 3.80 17.37 -15.86
C LYS A 123 3.03 18.38 -14.99
N GLY A 124 3.13 18.30 -13.66
CA GLY A 124 2.54 19.25 -12.72
C GLY A 124 1.06 19.01 -12.39
N TYR A 125 0.47 17.91 -12.84
CA TYR A 125 -0.89 17.52 -12.49
C TYR A 125 -0.95 16.85 -11.12
N ILE A 126 -2.12 16.90 -10.48
CA ILE A 126 -2.36 16.25 -9.19
C ILE A 126 -2.87 14.83 -9.46
N ALA A 127 -2.17 13.83 -8.89
CA ALA A 127 -2.61 12.44 -8.92
C ALA A 127 -2.64 11.88 -7.49
N LEU A 128 -3.77 11.29 -7.11
CA LEU A 128 -3.96 10.66 -5.79
C LEU A 128 -3.76 9.15 -5.90
N ALA A 129 -2.72 8.65 -5.23
CA ALA A 129 -2.42 7.21 -5.19
C ALA A 129 -3.00 6.59 -3.90
N ILE A 130 -3.95 5.68 -4.06
CA ILE A 130 -4.64 5.03 -2.94
C ILE A 130 -4.59 3.51 -3.09
N ALA A 131 -4.31 2.79 -2.01
CA ALA A 131 -4.34 1.33 -1.96
C ALA A 131 -5.05 0.80 -0.70
N THR A 132 -5.47 -0.46 -0.71
CA THR A 132 -6.20 -1.07 0.41
C THR A 132 -5.30 -1.43 1.60
N SER A 133 -4.04 -1.83 1.34
CA SER A 133 -3.05 -2.19 2.35
C SER A 133 -1.86 -1.23 2.39
N GLY A 134 -1.16 -1.17 3.53
CA GLY A 134 0.04 -0.34 3.69
C GLY A 134 1.17 -0.74 2.75
N ILE A 135 1.36 -2.05 2.53
CA ILE A 135 2.37 -2.58 1.58
C ILE A 135 2.04 -2.20 0.14
N ALA A 136 0.76 -2.28 -0.26
CA ALA A 136 0.38 -1.86 -1.60
C ALA A 136 0.51 -0.33 -1.78
N ALA A 137 0.24 0.44 -0.72
CA ALA A 137 0.41 1.88 -0.72
C ALA A 137 1.89 2.29 -0.83
N SER A 138 2.81 1.60 -0.16
CA SER A 138 4.24 1.92 -0.19
C SER A 138 4.90 1.67 -1.55
N ILE A 139 4.33 0.77 -2.37
CA ILE A 139 4.77 0.52 -3.75
C ILE A 139 4.47 1.74 -4.66
N LEU A 140 3.44 2.52 -4.34
CA LEU A 140 3.08 3.72 -5.08
C LEU A 140 3.76 4.92 -4.40
N PHE A 141 4.59 5.69 -5.09
CA PHE A 141 5.23 6.86 -4.48
C PHE A 141 4.16 7.88 -4.05
N GLY A 142 4.27 8.38 -2.82
CA GLY A 142 3.22 9.20 -2.20
C GLY A 142 1.88 8.49 -2.03
N GLY A 143 1.86 7.16 -2.14
CA GLY A 143 0.69 6.32 -1.93
C GLY A 143 0.25 6.33 -0.48
N ARG A 144 -1.07 6.27 -0.28
CA ARG A 144 -1.68 6.21 1.05
C ARG A 144 -2.70 5.09 1.10
N THR A 145 -3.00 4.64 2.31
CA THR A 145 -4.07 3.66 2.47
C THR A 145 -5.44 4.31 2.30
N ALA A 146 -6.39 3.59 1.72
CA ALA A 146 -7.72 4.11 1.47
C ALA A 146 -8.41 4.60 2.75
N HIS A 147 -8.26 3.87 3.85
CA HIS A 147 -8.78 4.26 5.17
C HIS A 147 -8.15 5.54 5.73
N SER A 148 -6.90 5.88 5.35
CA SER A 148 -6.25 7.13 5.78
C SER A 148 -6.71 8.34 4.95
N ARG A 149 -7.16 8.13 3.71
CA ARG A 149 -7.48 9.19 2.74
C ARG A 149 -8.99 9.37 2.52
N GLN A 150 -9.79 8.35 2.81
CA GLN A 150 -11.22 8.30 2.62
C GLN A 150 -11.90 7.67 3.84
N THR A 151 -13.05 8.22 4.24
CA THR A 151 -13.95 7.55 5.19
C THR A 151 -14.72 6.46 4.46
N LEU A 152 -14.06 5.34 4.17
CA LEU A 152 -14.73 4.20 3.55
C LEU A 152 -15.77 3.60 4.50
N PRO A 153 -16.97 3.23 4.03
CA PRO A 153 -17.94 2.51 4.84
C PRO A 153 -17.36 1.13 5.19
N VAL A 154 -17.28 0.84 6.49
CA VAL A 154 -16.82 -0.46 6.99
C VAL A 154 -18.04 -1.33 7.27
N VAL A 155 -18.21 -2.41 6.51
CA VAL A 155 -19.21 -3.44 6.81
C VAL A 155 -18.65 -4.34 7.92
N ARG A 156 -18.96 -4.02 9.18
CA ARG A 156 -18.52 -4.82 10.32
C ARG A 156 -19.34 -6.10 10.41
N LYS A 157 -18.67 -7.26 10.46
CA LYS A 157 -19.30 -8.60 10.57
C LYS A 157 -20.31 -8.91 9.44
N GLY A 158 -20.10 -8.35 8.25
CA GLY A 158 -20.93 -8.66 7.09
C GLY A 158 -20.85 -10.14 6.74
N SER A 159 -21.99 -10.72 6.41
CA SER A 159 -22.07 -12.04 5.79
C SER A 159 -21.33 -12.06 4.45
N GLN A 160 -21.03 -13.26 3.95
CA GLN A 160 -20.46 -13.43 2.60
C GLN A 160 -21.35 -12.76 1.54
N SER A 161 -22.67 -12.90 1.67
CA SER A 161 -23.64 -12.28 0.75
C SER A 161 -23.56 -10.76 0.77
N GLU A 162 -23.47 -10.14 1.96
CA GLU A 162 -23.36 -8.68 2.09
C GLU A 162 -22.02 -8.17 1.54
N THR A 163 -20.94 -8.92 1.75
CA THR A 163 -19.61 -8.59 1.20
C THR A 163 -19.62 -8.63 -0.33
N ILE A 164 -20.24 -9.67 -0.92
CA ILE A 164 -20.41 -9.77 -2.37
C ILE A 164 -21.28 -8.61 -2.87
N ALA A 165 -22.42 -8.35 -2.24
CA ALA A 165 -23.31 -7.25 -2.64
C ALA A 165 -22.63 -5.87 -2.57
N ALA A 166 -21.72 -5.67 -1.62
CA ALA A 166 -20.93 -4.45 -1.48
C ALA A 166 -19.69 -4.39 -2.41
N SER A 167 -19.39 -5.47 -3.15
CA SER A 167 -18.21 -5.53 -4.02
C SER A 167 -18.36 -4.65 -5.26
N LEU A 168 -17.22 -4.15 -5.76
CA LEU A 168 -17.17 -3.24 -6.92
C LEU A 168 -17.92 -3.80 -8.14
N ILE A 169 -17.82 -5.11 -8.38
CA ILE A 169 -18.47 -5.80 -9.51
C ILE A 169 -20.01 -5.73 -9.47
N ASN A 170 -20.61 -5.58 -8.28
CA ASN A 170 -22.05 -5.42 -8.10
C ASN A 170 -22.48 -3.95 -8.01
N SER A 171 -21.52 -3.03 -8.12
CA SER A 171 -21.79 -1.60 -8.05
C SER A 171 -22.41 -1.09 -9.36
N PRO A 172 -23.35 -0.13 -9.32
CA PRO A 172 -23.90 0.51 -10.52
C PRO A 172 -22.85 1.18 -11.41
N ILE A 173 -21.66 1.49 -10.88
CA ILE A 173 -20.57 2.08 -11.67
C ILE A 173 -19.81 1.04 -12.50
N TRP A 174 -19.87 -0.25 -12.15
CA TRP A 174 -19.10 -1.30 -12.82
C TRP A 174 -19.34 -1.38 -14.33
N PRO A 175 -20.59 -1.33 -14.83
CA PRO A 175 -20.84 -1.30 -16.27
C PRO A 175 -20.26 -0.05 -16.95
N ALA A 176 -20.18 1.07 -16.24
CA ALA A 176 -19.68 2.35 -16.75
C ALA A 176 -18.15 2.45 -16.78
N LEU A 177 -17.42 1.52 -16.14
CA LEU A 177 -15.96 1.48 -16.22
C LEU A 177 -15.51 0.98 -17.59
N GLU A 178 -14.54 1.67 -18.19
CA GLU A 178 -13.81 1.19 -19.36
C GLU A 178 -12.77 0.16 -18.91
N LYS A 179 -12.87 -1.07 -19.43
CA LYS A 179 -11.99 -2.18 -19.03
C LYS A 179 -10.74 -2.21 -19.91
N LEU A 180 -9.58 -2.27 -19.28
CA LEU A 180 -8.27 -2.34 -19.93
C LEU A 180 -7.57 -3.61 -19.45
N GLU A 181 -7.37 -4.58 -20.34
CA GLU A 181 -6.84 -5.90 -19.97
C GLU A 181 -5.32 -5.98 -20.17
N LEU A 182 -4.63 -6.54 -19.17
CA LEU A 182 -3.22 -6.89 -19.23
C LEU A 182 -3.09 -8.41 -19.25
N THR A 183 -2.53 -8.96 -20.32
CA THR A 183 -2.48 -10.42 -20.52
C THR A 183 -1.07 -11.00 -20.38
N GLN A 184 -0.02 -10.18 -20.50
CA GLN A 184 1.35 -10.66 -20.48
C GLN A 184 1.95 -10.67 -19.06
N ASN A 185 2.43 -11.85 -18.61
CA ASN A 185 3.21 -11.98 -17.38
C ASN A 185 4.55 -11.21 -17.51
N MET A 186 4.86 -10.38 -16.50
CA MET A 186 6.08 -9.58 -16.49
C MET A 186 7.21 -10.16 -15.63
N ARG A 187 6.91 -11.06 -14.70
CA ARG A 187 7.87 -11.56 -13.71
C ARG A 187 8.55 -12.84 -14.18
N ALA A 188 7.78 -13.80 -14.72
CA ALA A 188 8.26 -15.07 -15.23
C ALA A 188 8.60 -15.03 -16.74
N ARG A 189 9.01 -13.88 -17.28
CA ARG A 189 9.25 -13.70 -18.73
C ARG A 189 10.28 -14.65 -19.34
N PHE A 190 11.21 -15.14 -18.52
CA PHE A 190 12.27 -16.05 -18.95
C PHE A 190 11.88 -17.54 -18.80
N ASP A 191 10.69 -17.82 -18.29
CA ASP A 191 10.09 -19.16 -18.21
C ASP A 191 8.65 -19.12 -18.73
N PRO A 192 8.47 -19.20 -20.06
CA PRO A 192 7.14 -19.13 -20.68
C PRO A 192 6.20 -20.22 -20.19
N SER A 193 6.71 -21.44 -19.97
CA SER A 193 5.90 -22.56 -19.45
C SER A 193 5.31 -22.27 -18.07
N PHE A 194 6.12 -21.73 -17.17
CA PHE A 194 5.66 -21.37 -15.85
C PHE A 194 4.76 -20.13 -15.88
N ALA A 195 5.07 -19.15 -16.73
CA ALA A 195 4.24 -17.97 -16.94
C ALA A 195 2.82 -18.34 -17.41
N ASP A 196 2.70 -19.23 -18.40
CA ASP A 196 1.43 -19.71 -18.93
C ASP A 196 0.64 -20.50 -17.88
N PHE A 197 1.33 -21.34 -17.10
CA PHE A 197 0.72 -22.01 -15.94
C PHE A 197 0.13 -21.01 -14.94
N LEU A 198 0.89 -19.99 -14.54
CA LEU A 198 0.42 -18.96 -13.61
C LEU A 198 -0.76 -18.15 -14.15
N LEU A 199 -0.77 -17.85 -15.46
CA LEU A 199 -1.90 -17.19 -16.10
C LEU A 199 -3.15 -18.08 -16.07
N ARG A 200 -3.04 -19.36 -16.45
CA ARG A 200 -4.18 -20.31 -16.42
C ARG A 200 -4.76 -20.49 -15.02
N VAL A 201 -3.90 -20.59 -13.99
CA VAL A 201 -4.31 -20.63 -12.58
C VAL A 201 -4.98 -19.33 -12.16
N GLY A 202 -4.40 -18.18 -12.53
CA GLY A 202 -4.95 -16.86 -12.21
C GLY A 202 -6.32 -16.58 -12.83
N ASP A 203 -6.55 -17.08 -14.05
CA ASP A 203 -7.82 -16.99 -14.76
C ASP A 203 -8.82 -18.09 -14.38
N GLY A 204 -8.42 -19.05 -13.55
CA GLY A 204 -9.26 -20.17 -13.11
C GLY A 204 -9.56 -21.19 -14.22
N THR A 205 -8.76 -21.21 -15.28
CA THR A 205 -8.89 -22.14 -16.42
C THR A 205 -8.09 -23.43 -16.24
N ASP A 206 -7.18 -23.47 -15.26
CA ASP A 206 -6.44 -24.68 -14.89
C ASP A 206 -7.24 -25.51 -13.88
N GLN A 207 -8.26 -26.22 -14.36
CA GLN A 207 -9.03 -27.18 -13.56
C GLN A 207 -8.68 -28.59 -14.04
N ALA A 208 -8.27 -29.46 -13.10
CA ALA A 208 -8.20 -30.89 -13.40
C ALA A 208 -9.62 -31.39 -13.69
N GLU A 209 -9.79 -32.29 -14.67
CA GLU A 209 -11.09 -32.86 -15.00
C GLU A 209 -11.75 -33.47 -13.76
N GLY A 210 -12.82 -32.84 -13.27
CA GLY A 210 -13.71 -33.37 -12.23
C GLY A 210 -13.45 -32.94 -10.78
N ASP A 211 -12.31 -32.32 -10.47
CA ASP A 211 -12.00 -31.81 -9.13
C ASP A 211 -11.67 -30.32 -9.18
N SER A 212 -12.17 -29.55 -8.20
CA SER A 212 -11.83 -28.13 -7.98
C SER A 212 -10.36 -27.91 -7.56
N LEU A 213 -9.47 -28.85 -7.87
CA LEU A 213 -8.08 -28.90 -7.46
C LEU A 213 -7.16 -28.66 -8.66
N ILE A 214 -6.09 -27.93 -8.42
CA ILE A 214 -5.08 -27.59 -9.41
C ILE A 214 -3.93 -28.57 -9.28
N GLN A 215 -3.50 -29.18 -10.38
CA GLN A 215 -2.28 -30.00 -10.39
C GLN A 215 -1.05 -29.10 -10.50
N LEU A 216 -0.18 -29.16 -9.50
CA LEU A 216 1.08 -28.42 -9.49
C LEU A 216 2.13 -29.17 -10.34
N PRO A 217 2.90 -28.47 -11.20
CA PRO A 217 4.03 -29.07 -11.89
C PRO A 217 5.03 -29.72 -10.93
N SER A 218 5.57 -30.88 -11.29
CA SER A 218 6.55 -31.58 -10.43
C SER A 218 7.82 -30.79 -10.17
N SER A 219 8.15 -29.82 -11.03
CA SER A 219 9.30 -28.91 -10.88
C SER A 219 9.18 -27.95 -9.69
N ILE A 220 7.97 -27.70 -9.18
CA ILE A 220 7.73 -26.78 -8.06
C ILE A 220 7.31 -27.50 -6.77
N LEU A 221 7.41 -28.84 -6.74
CA LEU A 221 7.09 -29.66 -5.57
C LEU A 221 8.34 -29.92 -4.74
N VAL A 222 8.17 -29.94 -3.41
CA VAL A 222 9.17 -30.41 -2.45
C VAL A 222 8.85 -31.86 -2.04
N SER A 223 9.88 -32.61 -1.67
CA SER A 223 9.79 -34.00 -1.20
C SER A 223 8.65 -34.22 -0.22
N ASN A 224 7.87 -35.29 -0.43
CA ASN A 224 6.71 -35.62 0.39
C ASN A 224 7.15 -36.51 1.57
N GLY A 225 7.64 -35.88 2.64
CA GLY A 225 8.10 -36.53 3.88
C GLY A 225 7.14 -36.32 5.05
N SER A 226 7.64 -36.49 6.28
CA SER A 226 6.90 -36.01 7.46
C SER A 226 6.78 -34.47 7.41
N ARG A 227 5.82 -33.89 8.14
CA ARG A 227 5.64 -32.42 8.19
C ARG A 227 6.96 -31.71 8.54
N ASN A 228 7.65 -32.16 9.58
CA ASN A 228 8.89 -31.53 10.03
C ASN A 228 10.02 -31.71 9.03
N ALA A 229 10.17 -32.91 8.44
CA ALA A 229 11.19 -33.16 7.43
C ALA A 229 10.96 -32.29 6.18
N SER A 230 9.74 -32.26 5.67
CA SER A 230 9.37 -31.48 4.48
C SER A 230 9.52 -29.97 4.71
N LEU A 231 9.29 -29.50 5.94
CA LEU A 231 9.51 -28.10 6.32
C LEU A 231 10.99 -27.73 6.30
N HIS A 232 11.85 -28.58 6.88
CA HIS A 232 13.30 -28.38 6.82
C HIS A 232 13.84 -28.50 5.40
N ASP A 233 13.35 -29.45 4.61
CA ASP A 233 13.69 -29.60 3.18
C ASP A 233 13.33 -28.32 2.39
N LEU A 234 12.15 -27.74 2.64
CA LEU A 234 11.75 -26.47 2.03
C LEU A 234 12.69 -25.32 2.45
N ILE A 235 13.01 -25.23 3.74
CA ILE A 235 13.92 -24.20 4.25
C ILE A 235 15.31 -24.33 3.60
N ASP A 236 15.86 -25.54 3.52
CA ASP A 236 17.19 -25.78 2.98
C ASP A 236 17.22 -25.62 1.44
N MET A 237 16.10 -25.91 0.75
CA MET A 237 15.93 -25.63 -0.68
C MET A 237 15.89 -24.12 -0.96
N VAL A 238 15.20 -23.33 -0.13
CA VAL A 238 15.10 -21.88 -0.30
C VAL A 238 16.38 -21.19 0.17
N TYR A 239 16.92 -21.56 1.33
CA TYR A 239 18.10 -20.96 1.93
C TYR A 239 19.25 -21.98 2.07
N PRO A 240 19.88 -22.39 0.96
CA PRO A 240 20.97 -23.35 1.01
C PRO A 240 22.16 -22.77 1.77
N HIS A 241 22.75 -23.58 2.67
CA HIS A 241 23.95 -23.23 3.43
C HIS A 241 23.85 -21.92 4.23
N ILE A 242 22.69 -21.65 4.86
CA ILE A 242 22.46 -20.44 5.67
C ILE A 242 23.52 -20.19 6.75
N GLN A 243 24.15 -21.27 7.25
CA GLN A 243 25.23 -21.27 8.23
C GLN A 243 26.56 -20.69 7.70
N HIS A 244 26.78 -20.72 6.38
CA HIS A 244 27.99 -20.22 5.71
C HIS A 244 27.83 -18.80 5.15
N ARG A 245 26.88 -18.02 5.68
CA ARG A 245 26.56 -16.66 5.21
C ARG A 245 27.80 -15.76 5.07
N SER A 246 28.81 -15.91 5.92
CA SER A 246 30.06 -15.13 5.86
C SER A 246 30.78 -15.25 4.53
N GLU A 247 30.60 -16.34 3.79
CA GLU A 247 31.25 -16.60 2.51
C GLU A 247 30.49 -15.97 1.34
N ASN A 248 29.18 -15.74 1.47
CA ASN A 248 28.37 -15.07 0.46
C ASN A 248 27.20 -14.30 1.10
N PRO A 249 27.40 -13.01 1.45
CA PRO A 249 26.38 -12.20 2.11
C PRO A 249 25.15 -11.92 1.23
N ALA A 250 25.20 -12.22 -0.08
CA ALA A 250 24.09 -12.06 -1.01
C ALA A 250 23.14 -13.26 -1.06
N LEU A 251 23.50 -14.43 -0.52
CA LEU A 251 22.67 -15.66 -0.55
C LEU A 251 21.21 -15.49 -0.07
N PRO A 252 20.92 -14.80 1.06
CA PRO A 252 19.55 -14.60 1.51
C PRO A 252 18.81 -13.45 0.81
N LEU A 253 19.50 -12.64 0.00
CA LEU A 253 18.86 -11.54 -0.71
C LEU A 253 17.95 -12.12 -1.81
N ASN A 254 16.72 -11.60 -1.89
CA ASN A 254 15.70 -11.98 -2.89
C ASN A 254 15.06 -13.36 -2.72
N ARG A 255 15.02 -13.89 -1.49
CA ARG A 255 14.31 -15.14 -1.18
C ARG A 255 13.32 -14.93 -0.05
N ALA A 256 12.16 -15.57 -0.16
CA ALA A 256 11.11 -15.51 0.85
C ALA A 256 10.34 -16.83 0.89
N ILE A 257 9.92 -17.24 2.09
CA ILE A 257 8.95 -18.31 2.29
C ILE A 257 7.61 -17.65 2.62
N LEU A 258 6.57 -17.97 1.86
CA LEU A 258 5.21 -17.44 2.07
C LEU A 258 4.32 -18.54 2.60
N ILE A 259 3.62 -18.26 3.71
CA ILE A 259 2.74 -19.23 4.38
C ILE A 259 1.40 -18.57 4.69
N THR A 260 0.34 -19.36 4.69
CA THR A 260 -1.04 -18.87 4.80
C THR A 260 -1.46 -18.41 6.19
N LYS A 261 -0.75 -18.80 7.26
CA LYS A 261 -1.12 -18.50 8.64
C LYS A 261 0.07 -18.01 9.45
N ASN A 262 -0.16 -16.99 10.27
CA ASN A 262 0.90 -16.35 11.07
C ASN A 262 1.61 -17.32 12.01
N HIS A 263 0.91 -18.20 12.73
CA HIS A 263 1.59 -19.15 13.64
C HIS A 263 2.59 -20.08 12.93
N PHE A 264 2.38 -20.40 11.65
CA PHE A 264 3.36 -21.16 10.87
C PHE A 264 4.49 -20.26 10.35
N VAL A 265 4.22 -18.98 10.12
CA VAL A 265 5.26 -17.99 9.82
C VAL A 265 6.21 -17.87 11.01
N ASP A 266 5.67 -17.80 12.23
CA ASP A 266 6.45 -17.74 13.47
C ASP A 266 7.32 -19.00 13.62
N GLU A 267 6.75 -20.20 13.46
CA GLU A 267 7.49 -21.48 13.48
C GLU A 267 8.67 -21.50 12.50
N VAL A 268 8.47 -21.04 11.25
CA VAL A 268 9.54 -21.00 10.24
C VAL A 268 10.57 -19.93 10.54
N ASN A 269 10.15 -18.76 11.01
CA ASN A 269 11.06 -17.70 11.39
C ASN A 269 11.96 -18.12 12.57
N ASP A 270 11.41 -18.81 13.57
CA ASP A 270 12.18 -19.33 14.71
C ASP A 270 13.26 -20.31 14.24
N ILE A 271 12.90 -21.28 13.40
CA ILE A 271 13.86 -22.24 12.82
C ILE A 271 14.95 -21.52 12.02
N LEU A 272 14.59 -20.50 11.24
CA LEU A 272 15.55 -19.72 10.46
C LEU A 272 16.49 -18.92 11.36
N ILE A 273 15.96 -18.24 12.39
CA ILE A 273 16.73 -17.47 13.38
C ILE A 273 17.75 -18.37 14.09
N GLU A 274 17.34 -19.57 14.52
CA GLU A 274 18.26 -20.54 15.14
C GLU A 274 19.38 -21.00 14.19
N LYS A 275 19.08 -21.13 12.90
CA LYS A 275 20.06 -21.52 11.89
C LYS A 275 21.00 -20.38 11.47
N PHE A 276 20.67 -19.11 11.74
CA PHE A 276 21.50 -17.97 11.35
C PHE A 276 22.79 -17.90 12.19
N PRO A 277 23.97 -17.79 11.56
CA PRO A 277 25.21 -17.60 12.30
C PRO A 277 25.25 -16.19 12.89
N GLY A 278 25.36 -16.09 14.22
CA GLY A 278 25.46 -14.80 14.90
C GLY A 278 25.10 -14.87 16.38
N ILE A 279 25.17 -13.71 17.04
CA ILE A 279 24.70 -13.56 18.41
C ILE A 279 23.23 -13.14 18.34
N ALA A 280 22.36 -13.91 18.99
CA ALA A 280 20.96 -13.55 19.14
C ALA A 280 20.86 -12.24 19.94
N VAL A 281 20.07 -11.30 19.44
CA VAL A 281 19.76 -10.05 20.14
C VAL A 281 18.27 -10.03 20.40
N GLU A 282 17.91 -9.99 21.67
CA GLU A 282 16.53 -9.87 22.11
C GLU A 282 16.16 -8.39 22.24
N TYR A 283 15.07 -8.01 21.57
CA TYR A 283 14.50 -6.67 21.67
C TYR A 283 13.22 -6.76 22.49
N LEU A 284 13.29 -6.35 23.75
CA LEU A 284 12.13 -6.29 24.62
C LEU A 284 11.26 -5.10 24.22
N SER A 285 10.00 -5.36 23.96
CA SER A 285 9.00 -4.32 23.79
C SER A 285 8.72 -3.64 25.14
N PHE A 286 8.37 -2.36 25.11
CA PHE A 286 7.90 -1.65 26.30
C PHE A 286 6.37 -1.65 26.29
N ASP A 287 5.78 -2.34 27.26
CA ASP A 287 4.34 -2.42 27.52
C ASP A 287 3.81 -1.25 28.37
N ARG A 288 4.72 -0.38 28.84
CA ARG A 288 4.39 0.73 29.75
C ARG A 288 4.46 2.08 29.07
N ALA A 289 3.39 2.85 29.22
CA ALA A 289 3.39 4.26 28.87
C ALA A 289 4.36 5.04 29.77
N LEU A 290 5.08 6.02 29.20
CA LEU A 290 5.95 6.94 29.94
C LEU A 290 5.20 7.69 31.06
N ASN A 291 3.90 7.88 30.89
CA ASN A 291 3.01 8.41 31.91
C ASN A 291 2.06 7.30 32.40
N PRO A 292 2.11 6.89 33.67
CA PRO A 292 1.25 5.84 34.23
C PRO A 292 -0.25 6.10 34.03
N ASN A 293 -0.66 7.38 33.98
CA ASN A 293 -2.06 7.75 33.75
C ASN A 293 -2.57 7.41 32.35
N ASN A 294 -1.64 7.22 31.41
CA ASN A 294 -1.95 6.84 30.04
C ASN A 294 -1.98 5.31 29.86
N GLN A 295 -1.52 4.52 30.85
CA GLN A 295 -1.44 3.07 30.75
C GLN A 295 -2.80 2.46 30.42
N VAL A 296 -3.83 2.79 31.21
CA VAL A 296 -5.20 2.28 31.03
C VAL A 296 -5.78 2.61 29.64
N GLN A 297 -5.36 3.72 29.03
CA GLN A 297 -5.87 4.16 27.73
C GLN A 297 -5.19 3.47 26.54
N TYR A 298 -3.92 3.06 26.69
CA TYR A 298 -3.12 2.51 25.59
C TYR A 298 -2.70 1.07 25.81
N GLU A 299 -2.97 0.43 26.94
CA GLU A 299 -2.55 -0.95 27.25
C GLU A 299 -3.03 -1.96 26.20
N ASP A 300 -4.32 -1.96 25.86
CA ASP A 300 -4.86 -2.81 24.79
C ASP A 300 -4.28 -2.47 23.41
N PHE A 301 -3.96 -1.18 23.17
CA PHE A 301 -3.34 -0.73 21.93
C PHE A 301 -1.89 -1.23 21.84
N LEU A 302 -1.09 -1.04 22.89
CA LEU A 302 0.31 -1.46 22.99
C LEU A 302 0.45 -2.97 22.84
N ASN A 303 -0.43 -3.75 23.48
CA ASN A 303 -0.45 -5.21 23.37
C ASN A 303 -0.97 -5.72 22.02
N SER A 304 -1.60 -4.85 21.22
CA SER A 304 -2.03 -5.16 19.85
C SER A 304 -1.00 -4.76 18.78
N LEU A 305 0.08 -4.07 19.16
CA LEU A 305 1.11 -3.64 18.22
C LEU A 305 2.01 -4.82 17.84
N SER A 306 1.77 -5.38 16.66
CA SER A 306 2.71 -6.27 15.97
C SER A 306 3.24 -5.58 14.70
N PRO A 307 4.11 -4.58 14.83
CA PRO A 307 4.67 -3.86 13.69
C PRO A 307 5.41 -4.82 12.75
N SER A 308 5.16 -4.69 11.44
CA SER A 308 5.75 -5.57 10.44
C SER A 308 7.29 -5.47 10.45
N GLY A 309 7.96 -6.62 10.48
CA GLY A 309 9.43 -6.70 10.51
C GLY A 309 10.05 -6.66 11.90
N LEU A 310 9.23 -6.64 12.96
CA LEU A 310 9.66 -6.87 14.34
C LEU A 310 9.05 -8.20 14.84
N PRO A 311 9.74 -8.91 15.76
CA PRO A 311 9.17 -10.08 16.39
C PRO A 311 7.84 -9.73 17.09
N PRO A 312 6.88 -10.67 17.12
CA PRO A 312 5.61 -10.46 17.83
C PRO A 312 5.85 -10.19 19.32
N TYR A 313 4.93 -9.44 19.93
CA TYR A 313 4.84 -9.29 21.39
C TYR A 313 4.44 -10.61 22.04
#